data_AF-A0A349ZQW7-F1
#
_entry.id   AF-A0A349ZQW7-F1
#
_cell.length_a   1.000
_cell.length_b   1.000
_cell.length_c   1.000
_cell.angle_alpha   90.00
_cell.angle_beta   90.00
_cell.angle_gamma   90.00
#
_symmetry.space_group_name_H-M   'P 1'
#
loop_
_entity.id
_entity.type
_entity.pdbx_description
1 polymer ?
#
loop_
_entity_poly.entity_id
_entity_poly.type
_entity_poly.pdbx_seq_one_letter_code
_entity_poly.pdbx_strand_id
1 'polypeptide(L)'
;MKGFKNVVTGIALSAAMAFCLTGCSEAELKQIGAAVDARIDERIEAALSERDALNAENEDIQYVLFLGTNDKDTNEPVFTPEEAKEKAEEILIERLGGYTIQEANGGWKSDDGTVFQEYSLVIYLSDTDSETVHETAEVLRKEFNQSTVMIQENRTKTEFYNGEE
;
A
#
# COMPACT_ATOMS: atom_id res chain seq x y z
N MET A 1 8.77 7.67 -19.22
CA MET A 1 10.10 8.18 -18.81
C MET A 1 11.03 8.67 -19.93
N LYS A 2 10.85 8.33 -21.23
CA LYS A 2 11.75 8.85 -22.30
C LYS A 2 11.44 10.28 -22.78
N GLY A 3 10.20 10.76 -22.62
CA GLY A 3 9.76 12.05 -23.17
C GLY A 3 10.22 13.29 -22.40
N PHE A 4 10.37 13.20 -21.07
CA PHE A 4 10.69 14.37 -20.22
C PHE A 4 12.17 14.77 -20.30
N LYS A 5 13.08 13.78 -20.43
CA LYS A 5 14.51 14.02 -20.64
C LYS A 5 14.79 14.84 -21.91
N ASN A 6 14.02 14.62 -22.97
CA ASN A 6 14.19 15.31 -24.28
C ASN A 6 13.82 16.81 -24.24
N VAL A 7 12.90 17.22 -23.35
CA VAL A 7 12.49 18.64 -23.24
C VAL A 7 13.56 19.45 -22.50
N VAL A 8 14.19 18.87 -21.49
CA VAL A 8 15.25 19.53 -20.70
C VAL A 8 16.55 19.66 -21.50
N THR A 9 16.91 18.68 -22.33
CA THR A 9 18.08 18.79 -23.23
C THR A 9 17.91 19.87 -24.30
N GLY A 10 16.67 20.12 -24.75
CA GLY A 10 16.38 21.16 -25.73
C GLY A 10 16.56 22.59 -25.19
N ILE A 11 16.34 22.81 -23.90
CA ILE A 11 16.52 24.12 -23.25
C ILE A 11 18.00 24.40 -22.95
N ALA A 12 18.78 23.37 -22.58
CA ALA A 12 20.22 23.51 -22.40
C ALA A 12 20.95 23.91 -23.70
N LEU A 13 20.45 23.45 -24.86
CA LEU A 13 21.01 23.80 -26.16
C LEU A 13 20.71 25.26 -26.58
N SER A 14 19.59 25.84 -26.13
CA SER A 14 19.25 27.24 -26.46
C SER A 14 20.06 28.25 -25.63
N ALA A 15 20.47 27.90 -24.41
CA ALA A 15 21.37 28.71 -23.60
C ALA A 15 22.82 28.70 -24.13
N ALA A 16 23.28 27.57 -24.69
CA ALA A 16 24.59 27.47 -25.32
C ALA A 16 24.73 28.36 -26.58
N MET A 17 23.63 28.57 -27.32
CA MET A 17 23.63 29.46 -28.49
C MET A 17 23.66 30.96 -28.15
N ALA A 18 23.24 31.35 -26.94
CA ALA A 18 23.32 32.75 -26.48
C ALA A 18 24.72 33.14 -25.96
N PHE A 19 25.62 32.16 -25.75
CA PHE A 19 26.98 32.39 -25.24
C PHE A 19 28.05 32.44 -26.34
N CYS A 20 27.64 32.79 -27.56
CA CYS A 20 28.51 32.84 -28.75
C CYS A 20 29.37 34.13 -28.83
N LEU A 21 29.74 34.75 -27.70
CA LEU A 21 30.55 35.99 -27.71
C LEU A 21 31.79 36.02 -26.80
N THR A 22 32.16 34.94 -26.10
CA THR A 22 33.40 34.94 -25.30
C THR A 22 34.08 33.58 -25.30
N GLY A 23 35.00 33.35 -26.24
CA GLY A 23 36.26 32.59 -26.11
C GLY A 23 36.37 31.30 -25.27
N CYS A 24 35.29 30.58 -24.94
CA CYS A 24 35.36 29.35 -24.15
C CYS A 24 35.87 28.18 -25.00
N SER A 25 36.81 27.42 -24.45
CA SER A 25 37.32 26.18 -25.02
C SER A 25 36.29 25.05 -24.90
N GLU A 26 36.43 24.02 -25.75
CA GLU A 26 35.59 22.83 -25.73
C GLU A 26 35.63 22.10 -24.37
N ALA A 27 36.79 22.14 -23.69
CA ALA A 27 36.96 21.60 -22.35
C ALA A 27 36.11 22.34 -21.30
N GLU A 28 36.05 23.68 -21.38
CA GLU A 28 35.23 24.51 -20.49
C GLU A 28 33.74 24.28 -20.75
N LEU A 29 33.31 24.14 -22.01
CA LEU A 29 31.92 23.81 -22.35
C LEU A 29 31.50 22.44 -21.80
N LYS A 30 32.39 21.43 -21.89
CA LYS A 30 32.13 20.09 -21.35
C LYS A 30 32.05 20.10 -19.82
N GLN A 31 32.89 20.90 -19.16
CA GLN A 31 32.87 21.07 -17.71
C GLN A 31 31.60 21.78 -17.24
N ILE A 32 31.13 22.80 -17.96
CA ILE A 32 29.87 23.49 -17.69
C ILE A 32 28.69 22.51 -17.86
N GLY A 33 28.66 21.73 -18.95
CA GLY A 33 27.62 20.72 -19.17
C GLY A 33 27.52 19.72 -18.03
N ALA A 34 28.66 19.14 -17.61
CA ALA A 34 28.70 18.22 -16.48
C ALA A 34 28.23 18.84 -15.15
N ALA A 35 28.57 20.11 -14.90
CA ALA A 35 28.13 20.83 -13.71
C ALA A 35 26.63 21.15 -13.72
N VAL A 36 26.07 21.46 -14.90
CA VAL A 36 24.63 21.68 -15.07
C VAL A 36 23.85 20.39 -14.88
N ASP A 37 24.30 19.29 -15.48
CA ASP A 37 23.66 17.98 -15.34
C ASP A 37 23.64 17.52 -13.87
N ALA A 38 24.78 17.62 -13.17
CA ALA A 38 24.87 17.27 -11.75
C ALA A 38 23.91 18.10 -10.89
N ARG A 39 23.77 19.40 -11.18
CA ARG A 39 22.85 20.29 -10.47
C ARG A 39 21.39 20.02 -10.79
N ILE A 40 21.09 19.54 -12.01
CA ILE A 40 19.74 19.12 -12.38
C ILE A 40 19.38 17.83 -11.64
N ASP A 41 20.28 16.84 -11.62
CA ASP A 41 20.07 15.57 -10.94
C ASP A 41 19.84 15.78 -9.43
N GLU A 42 20.68 16.60 -8.77
CA GLU A 42 20.51 16.94 -7.35
C GLU A 42 19.13 17.57 -7.07
N ARG A 43 18.67 18.48 -7.94
CA ARG A 43 17.35 19.10 -7.80
C ARG A 43 16.20 18.14 -8.05
N ILE A 44 16.37 17.18 -8.96
CA ILE A 44 15.37 16.14 -9.21
C ILE A 44 15.25 15.23 -7.99
N GLU A 45 16.37 14.78 -7.42
CA GLU A 45 16.38 13.94 -6.22
C GLU A 45 15.77 14.66 -5.02
N ALA A 46 16.11 15.94 -4.81
CA ALA A 46 15.47 16.75 -3.76
C ALA A 46 13.96 16.87 -3.96
N ALA A 47 13.48 17.14 -5.18
CA ALA A 47 12.06 17.26 -5.47
C ALA A 47 11.30 15.92 -5.34
N LEU A 48 11.95 14.79 -5.67
CA LEU A 48 11.39 13.46 -5.46
C LEU A 48 11.28 13.15 -3.96
N SER A 49 12.33 13.47 -3.18
CA SER A 49 12.32 13.31 -1.72
C SER A 49 11.24 14.17 -1.05
N GLU A 50 11.07 15.43 -1.45
CA GLU A 50 10.01 16.30 -0.92
C GLU A 50 8.62 15.76 -1.26
N ARG A 51 8.42 15.28 -2.49
CA ARG A 51 7.17 14.66 -2.90
C ARG A 51 6.86 13.40 -2.10
N ASP A 52 7.87 12.55 -1.88
CA ASP A 52 7.69 11.30 -1.13
C ASP A 52 7.42 11.58 0.36
N ALA A 53 8.01 12.63 0.93
CA ALA A 53 7.68 13.11 2.28
C ALA A 53 6.25 13.67 2.35
N LEU A 54 5.81 14.45 1.35
CA LEU A 54 4.46 15.00 1.29
C LEU A 54 3.39 13.90 1.12
N ASN A 55 3.72 12.84 0.38
CA ASN A 55 2.86 11.66 0.25
C ASN A 55 2.80 10.88 1.57
N ALA A 56 3.93 10.71 2.25
CA ALA A 56 3.96 10.02 3.54
C ALA A 56 3.12 10.72 4.63
N GLU A 57 2.98 12.04 4.60
CA GLU A 57 2.10 12.78 5.52
C GLU A 57 0.59 12.68 5.18
N ASN A 58 0.23 12.21 3.98
CA ASN A 58 -1.17 12.14 3.51
C ASN A 58 -1.65 10.70 3.21
N GLU A 59 -0.90 9.69 3.63
CA GLU A 59 -1.20 8.29 3.39
C GLU A 59 -1.78 7.64 4.65
N ASP A 60 -3.07 7.31 4.61
CA ASP A 60 -3.71 6.45 5.60
C ASP A 60 -3.44 4.99 5.25
N ILE A 61 -3.38 4.13 6.26
CA ILE A 61 -3.28 2.69 6.05
C ILE A 61 -4.67 2.07 6.23
N GLN A 62 -5.14 1.40 5.19
CA GLN A 62 -6.25 0.46 5.28
C GLN A 62 -5.69 -0.96 5.44
N TYR A 63 -6.17 -1.67 6.44
CA TYR A 63 -5.87 -3.09 6.63
C TYR A 63 -6.99 -3.94 6.04
N VAL A 64 -6.62 -5.04 5.39
CA VAL A 64 -7.56 -6.07 4.92
C VAL A 64 -7.17 -7.40 5.51
N LEU A 65 -8.06 -7.98 6.31
CA LEU A 65 -7.88 -9.29 6.91
C LEU A 65 -8.65 -10.33 6.09
N PHE A 66 -8.02 -11.46 5.83
CA PHE A 66 -8.65 -12.62 5.21
C PHE A 66 -8.67 -13.75 6.24
N LEU A 67 -9.87 -14.09 6.68
CA LEU A 67 -10.13 -15.07 7.72
C LEU A 67 -10.79 -16.30 7.11
N GLY A 68 -10.05 -17.41 7.12
CA GLY A 68 -10.62 -18.74 6.90
C GLY A 68 -11.50 -19.17 8.08
N THR A 69 -12.45 -20.06 7.84
CA THR A 69 -13.41 -20.52 8.86
C THR A 69 -13.33 -22.02 9.12
N ASN A 70 -12.52 -22.74 8.36
CA ASN A 70 -12.30 -24.16 8.61
C ASN A 70 -11.24 -24.36 9.67
N ASP A 71 -11.55 -25.20 10.65
CA ASP A 71 -10.64 -25.57 11.73
C ASP A 71 -9.29 -26.08 11.18
N LYS A 72 -8.17 -25.56 11.70
CA LYS A 72 -6.84 -25.90 11.15
C LYS A 72 -6.44 -27.38 11.29
N ASP A 73 -7.07 -28.11 12.21
CA ASP A 73 -6.71 -29.49 12.54
C ASP A 73 -7.60 -30.51 11.80
N THR A 74 -8.87 -30.16 11.56
CA THR A 74 -9.86 -31.03 10.92
C THR A 74 -10.24 -30.62 9.50
N ASN A 75 -9.99 -29.36 9.14
CA ASN A 75 -10.43 -28.72 7.91
C ASN A 75 -11.96 -28.73 7.70
N GLU A 76 -12.73 -28.83 8.78
CA GLU A 76 -14.18 -28.68 8.75
C GLU A 76 -14.59 -27.28 9.25
N PRO A 77 -15.70 -26.70 8.77
CA PRO A 77 -16.18 -25.41 9.27
C PRO A 77 -16.38 -25.44 10.78
N VAL A 78 -15.79 -24.47 11.50
CA VAL A 78 -16.00 -24.31 12.96
C VAL A 78 -17.42 -23.83 13.24
N PHE A 79 -17.95 -23.01 12.35
CA PHE A 79 -19.25 -22.36 12.42
C PHE A 79 -19.97 -22.48 11.07
N THR A 80 -21.29 -22.31 11.07
CA THR A 80 -22.00 -21.98 9.82
C THR A 80 -21.57 -20.60 9.31
N PRO A 81 -21.75 -20.28 8.01
CA PRO A 81 -21.41 -18.96 7.47
C PRO A 81 -22.04 -17.79 8.26
N GLU A 82 -23.30 -17.92 8.64
CA GLU A 82 -24.01 -16.91 9.43
C GLU A 82 -23.40 -16.74 10.83
N GLU A 83 -23.14 -17.85 11.53
CA GLU A 83 -22.52 -17.83 12.87
C GLU A 83 -21.08 -17.30 12.82
N ALA A 84 -20.31 -17.67 11.79
CA ALA A 84 -18.96 -17.18 11.57
C ALA A 84 -18.95 -15.65 11.42
N LYS A 85 -19.86 -15.13 10.61
CA LYS A 85 -20.02 -13.69 10.43
C LYS A 85 -20.41 -13.01 11.73
N GLU A 86 -21.47 -13.46 12.39
CA GLU A 86 -21.95 -12.88 13.66
C GLU A 86 -20.83 -12.87 14.72
N LYS A 87 -20.07 -13.97 14.83
CA LYS A 87 -18.96 -14.05 15.78
C LYS A 87 -17.82 -13.05 15.45
N ALA A 88 -17.48 -12.91 14.17
CA ALA A 88 -16.49 -11.92 13.75
C ALA A 88 -17.00 -10.49 14.01
N GLU A 89 -18.27 -10.21 13.71
CA GLU A 89 -18.92 -8.91 13.94
C GLU A 89 -18.89 -8.50 15.43
N GLU A 90 -19.17 -9.43 16.35
CA GLU A 90 -19.07 -9.21 17.80
C GLU A 90 -17.65 -8.81 18.23
N ILE A 91 -16.64 -9.57 17.77
CA ILE A 91 -15.23 -9.30 18.11
C ILE A 91 -14.79 -7.95 17.55
N LEU A 92 -15.14 -7.68 16.29
CA LEU A 92 -14.70 -6.47 15.59
C LEU A 92 -15.37 -5.21 16.19
N ILE A 93 -16.67 -5.25 16.51
CA ILE A 93 -17.33 -4.08 17.10
C ILE A 93 -16.79 -3.77 18.50
N GLU A 94 -16.51 -4.79 19.31
CA GLU A 94 -16.00 -4.60 20.68
C GLU A 94 -14.60 -3.99 20.69
N ARG A 95 -13.74 -4.36 19.72
CA ARG A 95 -12.33 -3.94 19.69
C ARG A 95 -12.07 -2.68 18.88
N LEU A 96 -12.79 -2.49 17.77
CA LEU A 96 -12.49 -1.45 16.78
C LEU A 96 -13.57 -0.38 16.68
N GLY A 97 -14.77 -0.62 17.20
CA GLY A 97 -15.90 0.30 17.10
C GLY A 97 -16.51 0.45 15.69
N GLY A 98 -15.87 -0.12 14.67
CA GLY A 98 -16.35 -0.14 13.29
C GLY A 98 -15.57 -1.13 12.42
N TYR A 99 -16.23 -1.63 11.38
CA TYR A 99 -15.63 -2.54 10.40
C TYR A 99 -16.48 -2.55 9.13
N THR A 100 -15.95 -3.14 8.06
CA THR A 100 -16.73 -3.61 6.92
C THR A 100 -16.35 -5.06 6.61
N ILE A 101 -17.34 -5.93 6.45
CA ILE A 101 -17.13 -7.35 6.12
C ILE A 101 -17.70 -7.63 4.73
N GLN A 102 -16.93 -8.35 3.93
CA GLN A 102 -17.38 -9.01 2.71
C GLN A 102 -17.25 -10.54 2.89
N GLU A 103 -18.30 -11.25 2.49
CA GLU A 103 -18.33 -12.70 2.48
C GLU A 103 -17.70 -13.23 1.18
N ALA A 104 -16.84 -14.24 1.30
CA ALA A 104 -16.06 -14.78 0.20
C ALA A 104 -15.89 -16.30 0.31
N ASN A 105 -15.26 -16.89 -0.72
CA ASN A 105 -14.78 -18.27 -0.68
C ASN A 105 -13.27 -18.28 -0.91
N GLY A 106 -12.53 -18.91 0.00
CA GLY A 106 -11.11 -19.14 -0.11
C GLY A 106 -10.80 -20.51 -0.71
N GLY A 107 -9.58 -20.67 -1.22
CA GLY A 107 -9.10 -21.98 -1.63
C GLY A 107 -7.60 -22.00 -1.91
N TRP A 108 -6.97 -23.11 -1.57
CA TRP A 108 -5.54 -23.35 -1.80
C TRP A 108 -5.29 -24.81 -2.12
N LYS A 109 -4.07 -25.11 -2.57
CA LYS A 109 -3.63 -26.46 -2.86
C LYS A 109 -2.41 -26.77 -2.00
N SER A 110 -2.45 -27.88 -1.26
CA SER A 110 -1.31 -28.38 -0.50
C SER A 110 -0.26 -29.02 -1.41
N ASP A 111 0.92 -29.28 -0.85
CA ASP A 111 2.05 -29.89 -1.56
C ASP A 111 1.75 -31.30 -2.10
N ASP A 112 0.87 -32.07 -1.44
CA ASP A 112 0.40 -33.38 -1.89
C ASP A 112 -0.67 -33.30 -3.00
N GLY A 113 -1.11 -32.08 -3.33
CA GLY A 113 -2.07 -31.79 -4.37
C GLY A 113 -3.53 -31.79 -3.94
N THR A 114 -3.81 -31.98 -2.65
CA THR A 114 -5.16 -31.82 -2.09
C THR A 114 -5.63 -30.37 -2.26
N VAL A 115 -6.87 -30.19 -2.73
CA VAL A 115 -7.47 -28.86 -2.91
C VAL A 115 -8.40 -28.60 -1.74
N PHE A 116 -8.19 -27.47 -1.10
CA PHE A 116 -8.99 -26.97 0.02
C PHE A 116 -9.86 -25.82 -0.46
N GLN A 117 -11.10 -25.80 0.00
CA GLN A 117 -12.05 -24.71 -0.22
C GLN A 117 -12.78 -24.44 1.09
N GLU A 118 -13.01 -23.18 1.39
CA GLU A 118 -13.71 -22.78 2.60
C GLU A 118 -14.49 -21.49 2.39
N TYR A 119 -15.51 -21.31 3.22
CA TYR A 119 -16.08 -19.99 3.44
C TYR A 119 -15.03 -19.09 4.10
N SER A 120 -15.02 -17.81 3.75
CA SER A 120 -14.05 -16.87 4.31
C SER A 120 -14.67 -15.49 4.47
N LEU A 121 -14.13 -14.74 5.43
CA LEU A 121 -14.48 -13.34 5.65
C LEU A 121 -13.33 -12.45 5.21
N VAL A 122 -13.64 -11.42 4.43
CA VAL A 122 -12.73 -10.33 4.07
C VAL A 122 -13.14 -9.11 4.87
N ILE A 123 -12.26 -8.67 5.76
CA ILE A 123 -12.55 -7.64 6.75
C ILE A 123 -11.72 -6.40 6.41
N TYR A 124 -12.37 -5.28 6.15
CA TYR A 124 -11.75 -4.00 5.84
C TYR A 124 -11.74 -3.11 7.08
N LEU A 125 -10.55 -2.67 7.47
CA LEU A 125 -10.32 -1.84 8.65
C LEU A 125 -9.61 -0.55 8.21
N SER A 126 -10.22 0.58 8.53
CA SER A 126 -9.69 1.93 8.34
C SER A 126 -9.71 2.65 9.70
N ASP A 127 -8.94 3.72 9.84
CA ASP A 127 -8.87 4.51 11.09
C ASP A 127 -8.45 3.66 12.31
N THR A 128 -7.47 2.78 12.11
CA THR A 128 -6.90 1.93 13.15
C THR A 128 -5.40 1.75 12.95
N ASP A 129 -4.68 1.39 14.01
CA ASP A 129 -3.24 1.17 14.00
C ASP A 129 -2.88 -0.33 13.86
N SER A 130 -1.62 -0.59 13.52
CA SER A 130 -1.13 -1.95 13.29
C SER A 130 -1.18 -2.83 14.55
N GLU A 131 -0.95 -2.27 15.74
CA GLU A 131 -0.96 -3.02 16.99
C GLU A 131 -2.37 -3.55 17.29
N THR A 132 -3.37 -2.67 17.22
CA THR A 132 -4.79 -3.02 17.38
C THR A 132 -5.24 -4.07 16.37
N VAL A 133 -4.77 -3.97 15.12
CA VAL A 133 -5.06 -4.95 14.05
C VAL A 133 -4.47 -6.32 14.38
N HIS A 134 -3.21 -6.39 14.83
CA HIS A 134 -2.55 -7.65 15.17
C HIS A 134 -3.17 -8.30 16.41
N GLU A 135 -3.53 -7.52 17.42
CA GLU A 135 -4.24 -8.02 18.60
C GLU A 135 -5.61 -8.60 18.22
N THR A 136 -6.34 -7.91 17.35
CA THR A 136 -7.64 -8.37 16.85
C THR A 136 -7.49 -9.65 16.02
N ALA A 137 -6.48 -9.71 15.14
CA ALA A 137 -6.16 -10.90 14.36
C ALA A 137 -5.82 -12.10 15.25
N GLU A 138 -5.11 -11.91 16.37
CA GLU A 138 -4.81 -12.99 17.31
C GLU A 138 -6.07 -13.51 18.02
N VAL A 139 -7.04 -12.64 18.33
CA VAL A 139 -8.34 -13.05 18.89
C VAL A 139 -9.13 -13.86 17.86
N LEU A 140 -9.27 -13.34 16.64
CA LEU A 140 -9.95 -14.05 15.54
C LEU A 140 -9.28 -15.40 15.27
N ARG A 141 -7.94 -15.44 15.21
CA ARG A 141 -7.18 -16.68 14.98
C ARG A 141 -7.49 -17.73 16.04
N LYS A 142 -7.59 -17.34 17.31
CA LYS A 142 -7.93 -18.25 18.41
C LYS A 142 -9.39 -18.71 18.35
N GLU A 143 -10.32 -17.78 18.15
CA GLU A 143 -11.77 -18.08 18.14
C GLU A 143 -12.13 -19.05 17.01
N PHE A 144 -11.55 -18.85 15.83
CA PHE A 144 -11.81 -19.67 14.64
C PHE A 144 -10.84 -20.87 14.51
N ASN A 145 -10.02 -21.15 15.53
CA ASN A 145 -8.95 -22.14 15.52
C ASN A 145 -8.11 -22.16 14.22
N GLN A 146 -7.68 -20.97 13.78
CA GLN A 146 -6.89 -20.81 12.56
C GLN A 146 -5.39 -20.94 12.83
N SER A 147 -4.65 -21.39 11.82
CA SER A 147 -3.18 -21.38 11.85
C SER A 147 -2.65 -19.95 11.67
N THR A 148 -3.27 -19.19 10.78
CA THR A 148 -2.90 -17.81 10.42
C THR A 148 -4.13 -17.01 9.99
N VAL A 149 -4.04 -15.69 10.12
CA VAL A 149 -4.94 -14.73 9.45
C VAL A 149 -4.07 -13.91 8.50
N MET A 150 -4.44 -13.82 7.22
CA MET A 150 -3.67 -13.00 6.28
C MET A 150 -4.04 -11.53 6.49
N ILE A 151 -3.04 -10.67 6.67
CA ILE A 151 -3.19 -9.23 6.81
C ILE A 151 -2.53 -8.56 5.61
N GLN A 152 -3.26 -7.71 4.92
CA GLN A 152 -2.73 -6.84 3.87
C GLN A 152 -2.79 -5.38 4.32
N GLU A 153 -1.70 -4.65 4.07
CA GLU A 153 -1.61 -3.21 4.31
C GLU A 153 -1.68 -2.46 2.99
N ASN A 154 -2.67 -1.59 2.85
CA ASN A 154 -2.87 -0.77 1.66
C ASN A 154 -2.69 0.70 2.04
N ARG A 155 -1.73 1.36 1.39
CA ARG A 155 -1.61 2.83 1.44
C ARG A 155 -2.77 3.44 0.67
N THR A 156 -3.54 4.27 1.33
CA THR A 156 -4.76 4.89 0.82
C THR A 156 -4.81 6.36 1.17
N LYS A 157 -5.69 7.09 0.51
CA LYS A 157 -6.10 8.43 0.93
C LYS A 157 -7.54 8.31 1.40
N THR A 158 -7.82 8.58 2.67
CA THR A 158 -9.17 8.49 3.22
C THR A 158 -9.75 9.89 3.45
N GLU A 159 -11.03 10.05 3.15
CA GLU A 159 -11.79 11.26 3.44
C GLU A 159 -13.16 10.87 4.00
N PHE A 160 -13.51 11.41 5.16
CA PHE A 160 -14.84 11.29 5.73
C PHE A 160 -15.67 12.53 5.34
N TYR A 161 -16.63 12.34 4.43
CA TYR A 161 -17.48 13.43 3.95
C TYR A 161 -18.80 13.49 4.73
N ASN A 162 -19.08 14.61 5.39
CA ASN A 162 -20.28 14.79 6.22
C ASN A 162 -21.34 15.76 5.62
N GLY A 163 -21.08 16.38 4.46
CA GLY A 163 -21.97 17.40 3.89
C GLY A 163 -22.03 18.70 4.72
N GLU A 164 -22.92 19.63 4.33
CA GLU A 164 -23.31 20.78 5.15
C GLU A 164 -24.45 20.36 6.10
N GLU A 165 -24.34 20.70 7.39
CA GLU A 165 -25.35 20.39 8.43
C GLU A 165 -26.69 21.12 8.22
#